data_AF-A0A451BTS3-F1
#
_entry.id   AF-A0A451BTS3-F1
#
_cell.length_a   1.000
_cell.length_b   1.000
_cell.length_c   1.000
_cell.angle_alpha   90.00
_cell.angle_beta   90.00
_cell.angle_gamma   90.00
#
_symmetry.space_group_name_H-M   'P 1'
#
loop_
_entity.id
_entity.type
_entity.pdbx_description
1 polymer ?
#
loop_
_entity_poly.entity_id
_entity_poly.type
_entity_poly.pdbx_seq_one_letter_code
_entity_poly.pdbx_strand_id
1 'polypeptide(L)'
;MRRRRNAISGQDTDIPKYRFVSARGISDQESSDLWDSISLTDLEDDVIQGLRILEPELVRLTFVKMNSGVEGYYRVRDRIPLVRQNKSSNPVPLKSLGDGMIRIFHIVLSLVSAKGGILLIDEFENGLHWEVQEKAWRLIFELAEKLDVQVFATTHSRDCVNNFSKVWKDNAGQGAFVRIVREHDKTAIKEYDAQLLTDSLEMDTEVR
;
A
#
# COMPACT_ATOMS: atom_id res chain seq x y z
N MET A 1 -31.67 12.71 -39.98
CA MET A 1 -31.42 13.68 -38.90
C MET A 1 -30.75 12.94 -37.74
N ARG A 2 -29.41 12.91 -37.69
CA ARG A 2 -28.64 12.23 -36.62
C ARG A 2 -27.71 13.27 -35.99
N ARG A 3 -27.96 13.59 -34.72
CA ARG A 3 -27.20 14.57 -33.92
C ARG A 3 -25.73 14.14 -33.84
N ARG A 4 -24.84 14.99 -34.34
CA ARG A 4 -23.41 14.97 -34.03
C ARG A 4 -23.26 15.26 -32.53
N ARG A 5 -22.72 14.32 -31.76
CA ARG A 5 -22.11 14.64 -30.47
C ARG A 5 -20.72 15.16 -30.79
N ASN A 6 -20.49 16.44 -30.52
CA ASN A 6 -19.15 17.02 -30.53
C ASN A 6 -18.33 16.30 -29.46
N ALA A 7 -17.33 15.52 -29.89
CA ALA A 7 -16.30 15.02 -29.02
C ALA A 7 -15.44 16.22 -28.60
N ILE A 8 -15.38 16.49 -27.29
CA ILE A 8 -14.35 17.34 -26.72
C ILE A 8 -13.07 16.51 -26.83
N SER A 9 -12.16 16.93 -27.72
CA SER A 9 -10.82 16.37 -27.81
C SER A 9 -10.05 16.77 -26.54
N GLY A 10 -10.07 15.93 -25.52
CA GLY A 10 -9.08 15.98 -24.46
C GLY A 10 -7.73 15.58 -25.04
N GLN A 11 -6.71 16.38 -24.76
CA GLN A 11 -5.31 16.07 -25.06
C GLN A 11 -4.97 14.66 -24.55
N ASP A 12 -4.09 13.94 -25.26
CA ASP A 12 -3.44 12.74 -24.75
C ASP A 12 -2.67 13.10 -23.47
N THR A 13 -3.36 13.11 -22.33
CA THR A 13 -2.73 13.10 -21.01
C THR A 13 -2.29 11.68 -20.78
N ASP A 14 -0.98 11.44 -20.85
CA ASP A 14 -0.39 10.17 -20.42
C ASP A 14 -0.77 9.99 -18.94
N ILE A 15 -1.75 9.12 -18.68
CA ILE A 15 -2.23 8.91 -17.31
C ILE A 15 -1.11 8.18 -16.59
N PRO A 16 -0.57 8.72 -15.48
CA PRO A 16 0.50 8.07 -14.75
C PRO A 16 0.08 6.66 -14.36
N LYS A 17 1.00 5.70 -14.48
CA LYS A 17 0.79 4.34 -13.98
C LYS A 17 0.37 4.43 -12.51
N TYR A 18 -0.77 3.86 -12.15
CA TYR A 18 -1.25 3.89 -10.77
C TYR A 18 -1.64 2.52 -10.25
N ARG A 19 -1.59 2.37 -8.93
CA ARG A 19 -2.10 1.21 -8.18
C ARG A 19 -3.01 1.69 -7.06
N PHE A 20 -4.01 0.87 -6.73
CA PHE A 20 -4.94 1.16 -5.64
C PHE A 20 -5.03 -0.03 -4.71
N VAL A 21 -4.84 0.22 -3.42
CA VAL A 21 -5.01 -0.76 -2.34
C VAL A 21 -6.20 -0.31 -1.51
N SER A 22 -7.35 -0.97 -1.68
CA SER A 22 -8.54 -0.68 -0.88
C SER A 22 -8.30 -0.96 0.61
N ALA A 23 -9.20 -0.54 1.51
CA ALA A 23 -9.15 -0.95 2.92
C ALA A 23 -8.98 -2.47 3.13
N ARG A 24 -9.51 -3.31 2.21
CA ARG A 24 -9.41 -4.77 2.28
C ARG A 24 -8.17 -5.35 1.57
N GLY A 25 -7.33 -4.51 0.98
CA GLY A 25 -6.20 -4.93 0.15
C GLY A 25 -6.57 -5.11 -1.33
N ILE A 26 -5.76 -5.89 -2.03
CA ILE A 26 -5.97 -6.32 -3.42
C ILE A 26 -6.39 -7.80 -3.47
N SER A 27 -6.89 -8.27 -4.60
CA SER A 27 -7.31 -9.67 -4.76
C SER A 27 -6.13 -10.64 -4.94
N ASP A 28 -6.34 -11.92 -4.67
CA ASP A 28 -5.35 -12.98 -4.95
C ASP A 28 -4.94 -13.01 -6.43
N GLN A 29 -5.90 -12.80 -7.34
CA GLN A 29 -5.64 -12.72 -8.78
C GLN A 29 -4.77 -11.49 -9.12
N GLU A 30 -5.13 -10.33 -8.59
CA GLU A 30 -4.37 -9.09 -8.82
C GLU A 30 -2.95 -9.20 -8.25
N SER A 31 -2.80 -9.68 -7.02
CA SER A 31 -1.48 -9.88 -6.41
C SER A 31 -0.64 -10.92 -7.16
N SER A 32 -1.26 -11.98 -7.70
CA SER A 32 -0.56 -12.94 -8.56
C SER A 32 -0.08 -12.29 -9.86
N ASP A 33 -0.91 -11.47 -10.51
CA ASP A 33 -0.56 -10.81 -11.77
C ASP A 33 0.55 -9.77 -11.56
N LEU A 34 0.51 -9.05 -10.43
CA LEU A 34 1.57 -8.13 -10.03
C LEU A 34 2.88 -8.88 -9.78
N TRP A 35 2.83 -9.98 -9.02
CA TRP A 35 4.00 -10.81 -8.75
C TRP A 35 4.64 -11.33 -10.03
N ASP A 36 3.83 -11.85 -10.96
CA ASP A 36 4.31 -12.35 -12.24
C ASP A 36 4.98 -11.25 -13.08
N SER A 37 4.54 -9.99 -12.94
CA SER A 37 5.12 -8.85 -13.66
C SER A 37 6.50 -8.39 -13.14
N ILE A 38 6.83 -8.73 -11.89
CA ILE A 38 8.10 -8.34 -11.25
C ILE A 38 9.05 -9.52 -11.03
N SER A 39 8.58 -10.76 -11.20
CA SER A 39 9.38 -11.94 -10.86
C SER A 39 10.66 -12.02 -11.69
N LEU A 40 11.75 -12.48 -11.07
CA LEU A 40 13.09 -12.52 -11.66
C LEU A 40 13.68 -11.15 -12.02
N THR A 41 13.24 -10.09 -11.34
CA THR A 41 13.81 -8.74 -11.43
C THR A 41 14.19 -8.23 -10.04
N ASP A 42 14.98 -7.15 -9.97
CA ASP A 42 15.36 -6.52 -8.69
C ASP A 42 14.15 -6.05 -7.86
N LEU A 43 13.00 -5.83 -8.51
CA LEU A 43 11.74 -5.49 -7.85
C LEU A 43 11.20 -6.64 -7.00
N GLU A 44 11.47 -7.90 -7.37
CA GLU A 44 11.15 -9.05 -6.52
C GLU A 44 11.88 -8.95 -5.18
N ASP A 45 13.17 -8.58 -5.22
CA ASP A 45 14.00 -8.42 -4.03
C ASP A 45 13.51 -7.25 -3.15
N ASP A 46 13.03 -6.16 -3.75
CA ASP A 46 12.40 -5.04 -3.02
C ASP A 46 11.17 -5.49 -2.23
N VAL A 47 10.33 -6.37 -2.79
CA VAL A 47 9.18 -6.94 -2.07
C VAL A 47 9.64 -7.80 -0.89
N ILE A 48 10.61 -8.68 -1.11
CA ILE A 48 11.12 -9.55 -0.04
C ILE A 48 11.78 -8.73 1.08
N GLN A 49 12.56 -7.71 0.73
CA GLN A 49 13.21 -6.82 1.69
C GLN A 49 12.17 -6.02 2.49
N GLY A 50 11.14 -5.49 1.82
CA GLY A 50 10.04 -4.80 2.50
C GLY A 50 9.32 -5.68 3.53
N LEU A 51 9.06 -6.95 3.20
CA LEU A 51 8.42 -7.89 4.13
C LEU A 51 9.31 -8.28 5.31
N ARG A 52 10.64 -8.23 5.16
CA ARG A 52 11.59 -8.52 6.26
C ARG A 52 11.54 -7.53 7.40
N ILE A 53 10.94 -6.36 7.21
CA ILE A 53 10.72 -5.42 8.32
C ILE A 53 9.82 -6.01 9.40
N LEU A 54 8.91 -6.91 9.01
CA LEU A 54 8.00 -7.59 9.93
C LEU A 54 8.40 -9.02 10.20
N GLU A 55 8.93 -9.72 9.19
CA GLU A 55 9.42 -11.09 9.31
C GLU A 55 10.90 -11.15 8.90
N PRO A 56 11.84 -10.78 9.78
CA PRO A 56 13.25 -10.58 9.43
C PRO A 56 13.93 -11.80 8.80
N GLU A 57 13.48 -13.01 9.14
CA GLU A 57 14.07 -14.24 8.62
C GLU A 57 13.55 -14.62 7.22
N LEU A 58 12.49 -13.95 6.72
CA LEU A 58 11.80 -14.32 5.47
C LEU A 58 12.77 -14.56 4.32
N VAL A 59 12.74 -15.77 3.75
CA VAL A 59 13.73 -16.20 2.76
C VAL A 59 13.20 -16.07 1.34
N ARG A 60 11.96 -16.52 1.11
CA ARG A 60 11.36 -16.63 -0.22
C ARG A 60 9.85 -16.37 -0.14
N LEU A 61 9.33 -15.77 -1.20
CA LEU A 61 7.90 -15.72 -1.52
C LEU A 61 7.71 -16.28 -2.92
N THR A 62 6.62 -16.99 -3.15
CA THR A 62 6.21 -17.40 -4.50
C THR A 62 4.71 -17.62 -4.56
N PHE A 63 4.13 -17.59 -5.75
CA PHE A 63 2.72 -17.92 -5.94
C PHE A 63 2.56 -19.34 -6.47
N VAL A 64 1.73 -20.15 -5.83
CA VAL A 64 1.42 -21.51 -6.29
C VAL A 64 -0.06 -21.64 -6.59
N LYS A 65 -0.43 -22.49 -7.54
CA LYS A 65 -1.84 -22.81 -7.81
C LYS A 65 -2.43 -23.50 -6.60
N MET A 66 -3.58 -23.03 -6.16
CA MET A 66 -4.40 -23.75 -5.20
C MET A 66 -5.15 -24.84 -5.96
N ASN A 67 -4.93 -26.10 -5.60
CA ASN A 67 -5.76 -27.19 -6.10
C ASN A 67 -7.09 -27.15 -5.33
N SER A 68 -7.98 -26.24 -5.71
CA SER A 68 -9.39 -26.37 -5.36
C SER A 68 -9.91 -27.58 -6.13
N GLY A 69 -10.34 -28.63 -5.44
CA GLY A 69 -10.82 -29.89 -6.05
C GLY A 69 -12.13 -29.74 -6.84
N VAL A 70 -12.40 -28.57 -7.42
CA VAL A 70 -13.58 -28.22 -8.18
C VAL A 70 -13.21 -28.19 -9.66
N GLU A 71 -13.49 -29.29 -10.37
CA GLU A 71 -13.47 -29.33 -11.83
C GLU A 71 -14.61 -28.46 -12.38
N GLY A 72 -14.35 -27.17 -12.55
CA GLY A 72 -15.28 -26.19 -13.13
C GLY A 72 -14.68 -25.47 -14.32
N TYR A 73 -15.47 -25.30 -15.38
CA TYR A 73 -15.10 -24.73 -16.68
C TYR A 73 -14.70 -23.23 -16.64
N TYR A 74 -14.81 -22.59 -15.47
CA TYR A 74 -14.35 -21.21 -15.20
C TYR A 74 -13.08 -21.25 -14.35
N ARG A 75 -11.93 -21.45 -15.01
CA ARG A 75 -10.62 -21.42 -14.35
C ARG A 75 -10.25 -19.99 -13.98
N VAL A 76 -10.74 -19.50 -12.85
CA VAL A 76 -9.99 -18.46 -12.12
C VAL A 76 -8.73 -19.16 -11.63
N ARG A 77 -7.56 -18.66 -12.05
CA ARG A 77 -6.28 -19.24 -11.66
C ARG A 77 -5.98 -18.77 -10.24
N ASP A 78 -6.69 -19.33 -9.26
CA ASP A 78 -6.48 -18.99 -7.85
C ASP A 78 -5.08 -19.48 -7.45
N ARG A 79 -4.10 -18.58 -7.59
CA ARG A 79 -2.77 -18.76 -7.03
C ARG A 79 -2.72 -18.01 -5.72
N ILE A 80 -2.18 -18.65 -4.70
CA ILE A 80 -1.98 -18.04 -3.39
C ILE A 80 -0.49 -17.79 -3.15
N PRO A 81 -0.14 -16.71 -2.45
CA PRO A 81 1.23 -16.48 -2.02
C PRO A 81 1.61 -17.49 -0.93
N LEU A 82 2.70 -18.21 -1.16
CA LEU A 82 3.42 -18.99 -0.14
C LEU A 82 4.70 -18.28 0.24
N VAL A 83 5.06 -18.40 1.51
CA VAL A 83 6.30 -17.89 2.07
C VAL A 83 7.07 -18.98 2.77
N ARG A 84 8.40 -18.83 2.75
CA ARG A 84 9.30 -19.62 3.56
C ARG A 84 10.01 -18.70 4.55
N GLN A 85 9.62 -18.80 5.82
CA GLN A 85 10.07 -17.93 6.90
C GLN A 85 11.54 -18.10 7.25
N ASN A 86 12.12 -19.31 7.17
CA ASN A 86 13.56 -19.50 7.37
C ASN A 86 14.09 -20.69 6.55
N LYS A 87 15.40 -20.93 6.60
CA LYS A 87 16.04 -21.97 5.76
C LYS A 87 15.52 -23.38 6.07
N SER A 88 15.03 -23.61 7.28
CA SER A 88 14.60 -24.91 7.80
C SER A 88 13.08 -25.09 7.81
N SER A 89 12.31 -24.03 7.50
CA SER A 89 10.85 -24.08 7.54
C SER A 89 10.27 -24.61 6.22
N ASN A 90 9.17 -25.35 6.32
CA ASN A 90 8.34 -25.65 5.16
C ASN A 90 7.63 -24.37 4.68
N PRO A 91 7.34 -24.24 3.37
CA PRO A 91 6.51 -23.16 2.88
C PRO A 91 5.11 -23.19 3.49
N VAL A 92 4.60 -22.03 3.88
CA VAL A 92 3.24 -21.84 4.42
C VAL A 92 2.52 -20.74 3.64
N PRO A 93 1.18 -20.76 3.56
CA PRO A 93 0.43 -19.65 2.99
C PRO A 93 0.78 -18.34 3.70
N LEU A 94 1.02 -17.25 2.97
CA LEU A 94 1.33 -15.95 3.58
C LEU A 94 0.28 -15.53 4.61
N LYS A 95 -0.99 -15.90 4.37
CA LYS A 95 -2.11 -15.63 5.27
C LYS A 95 -1.94 -16.25 6.65
N SER A 96 -1.16 -17.33 6.80
CA SER A 96 -0.89 -17.92 8.11
C SER A 96 -0.03 -17.04 9.00
N LEU A 97 0.61 -16.01 8.46
CA LEU A 97 1.38 -15.02 9.22
C LEU A 97 0.51 -13.88 9.77
N GLY A 98 -0.80 -13.91 9.52
CA GLY A 98 -1.77 -12.93 10.00
C GLY A 98 -2.12 -11.84 9.00
N ASP A 99 -3.23 -11.14 9.26
CA ASP A 99 -3.80 -10.16 8.33
C ASP A 99 -2.91 -8.93 8.15
N GLY A 100 -2.16 -8.52 9.18
CA GLY A 100 -1.20 -7.42 9.07
C GLY A 100 -0.06 -7.70 8.09
N MET A 101 0.40 -8.95 8.01
CA MET A 101 1.39 -9.38 7.03
C MET A 101 0.83 -9.34 5.61
N ILE A 102 -0.40 -9.83 5.43
CA ILE A 102 -1.09 -9.75 4.13
C ILE A 102 -1.29 -8.30 3.69
N ARG A 103 -1.68 -7.41 4.61
CA ARG A 103 -1.85 -5.98 4.35
C ARG A 103 -0.56 -5.36 3.83
N ILE A 104 0.55 -5.59 4.52
CA ILE A 104 1.84 -5.02 4.16
C ILE A 104 2.35 -5.61 2.85
N PHE A 105 2.15 -6.91 2.62
CA PHE A 105 2.42 -7.52 1.33
C PHE A 105 1.66 -6.84 0.18
N HIS A 106 0.35 -6.63 0.33
CA HIS A 106 -0.43 -5.93 -0.69
C HIS A 106 0.08 -4.52 -0.95
N ILE A 107 0.40 -3.76 0.10
CA ILE A 107 0.92 -2.40 -0.03
C ILE A 107 2.30 -2.40 -0.73
N VAL A 108 3.25 -3.22 -0.25
CA VAL A 108 4.62 -3.27 -0.79
C VAL A 108 4.62 -3.75 -2.23
N LEU A 109 3.89 -4.83 -2.55
CA LEU A 109 3.79 -5.35 -3.91
C LEU A 109 3.20 -4.29 -4.86
N SER A 110 2.17 -3.56 -4.40
CA SER A 110 1.54 -2.50 -5.19
C SER A 110 2.46 -1.30 -5.36
N LEU A 111 3.21 -0.90 -4.33
CA LEU A 111 4.20 0.17 -4.37
C LEU A 111 5.30 -0.15 -5.38
N VAL A 112 5.92 -1.32 -5.25
CA VAL A 112 6.95 -1.80 -6.17
C VAL A 112 6.42 -1.86 -7.61
N SER A 113 5.20 -2.35 -7.78
CA SER A 113 4.54 -2.42 -9.07
C SER A 113 4.09 -1.07 -9.62
N ALA A 114 4.13 0.00 -8.82
CA ALA A 114 3.78 1.38 -9.20
C ALA A 114 5.00 2.24 -9.55
N LYS A 115 6.22 1.68 -9.58
CA LYS A 115 7.47 2.38 -9.93
C LYS A 115 7.29 3.44 -11.04
N GLY A 116 7.72 4.69 -10.76
CA GLY A 116 7.57 5.85 -11.64
C GLY A 116 6.15 6.37 -11.75
N GLY A 117 5.33 6.19 -10.72
CA GLY A 117 3.87 6.33 -10.80
C GLY A 117 3.22 6.69 -9.46
N ILE A 118 1.95 6.30 -9.30
CA ILE A 118 1.12 6.67 -8.14
C ILE A 118 0.64 5.42 -7.40
N LEU A 119 0.71 5.44 -6.08
CA LEU A 119 0.06 4.46 -5.22
C LEU A 119 -1.02 5.16 -4.37
N LEU A 120 -2.23 4.62 -4.43
CA LEU A 120 -3.37 5.06 -3.62
C LEU A 120 -3.68 3.97 -2.58
N ILE A 121 -3.66 4.30 -1.30
CA ILE A 121 -3.92 3.37 -0.20
C ILE A 121 -5.11 3.91 0.59
N ASP A 122 -6.17 3.11 0.69
CA ASP A 122 -7.31 3.42 1.54
C ASP A 122 -7.19 2.72 2.89
N GLU A 123 -7.43 3.43 3.99
CA GLU A 123 -7.25 2.98 5.38
C GLU A 123 -5.90 2.28 5.60
N PHE A 124 -4.81 3.04 5.48
CA PHE A 124 -3.43 2.50 5.54
C PHE A 124 -3.21 1.53 6.70
N GLU A 125 -3.69 1.90 7.89
CA GLU A 125 -3.56 1.18 9.15
C GLU A 125 -4.39 -0.09 9.27
N ASN A 126 -5.34 -0.34 8.36
CA ASN A 126 -6.31 -1.42 8.55
C ASN A 126 -5.63 -2.79 8.68
N GLY A 127 -5.89 -3.48 9.79
CA GLY A 127 -5.26 -4.76 10.12
C GLY A 127 -3.81 -4.68 10.62
N LEU A 128 -3.21 -3.48 10.71
CA LEU A 128 -1.86 -3.29 11.23
C LEU A 128 -1.88 -3.05 12.74
N HIS A 129 -1.15 -3.88 13.49
CA HIS A 129 -0.90 -3.63 14.90
C HIS A 129 -0.14 -2.31 15.08
N TRP A 130 -0.43 -1.56 16.14
CA TRP A 130 0.10 -0.20 16.34
C TRP A 130 1.63 -0.13 16.37
N GLU A 131 2.31 -1.17 16.89
CA GLU A 131 3.78 -1.29 16.91
C GLU A 131 4.40 -1.41 15.51
N VAL A 132 3.62 -1.86 14.53
CA VAL A 132 4.07 -2.10 13.16
C VAL A 132 3.90 -0.85 12.29
N GLN A 133 2.97 0.04 12.62
CA GLN A 133 2.62 1.19 11.79
C GLN A 133 3.80 2.15 11.56
N GLU A 134 4.63 2.43 12.58
CA GLU A 134 5.82 3.27 12.40
C GLU A 134 6.83 2.63 11.44
N LYS A 135 7.08 1.33 11.59
CA LYS A 135 7.96 0.56 10.70
C LYS A 135 7.43 0.53 9.26
N ALA A 136 6.12 0.35 9.12
CA ALA A 136 5.45 0.39 7.83
C ALA A 136 5.62 1.77 7.18
N TRP A 137 5.43 2.87 7.91
CA TRP A 137 5.68 4.21 7.38
C TRP A 137 7.12 4.42 6.93
N ARG A 138 8.12 4.01 7.72
CA ARG A 138 9.53 4.08 7.32
C ARG A 138 9.79 3.34 6.00
N LEU A 139 9.21 2.15 5.84
CA LEU A 139 9.28 1.39 4.61
C LEU A 139 8.66 2.12 3.41
N ILE A 140 7.49 2.75 3.62
CA ILE A 140 6.82 3.49 2.54
C ILE A 140 7.66 4.66 2.08
N PHE A 141 8.21 5.47 3.00
CA PHE A 141 9.09 6.58 2.65
C PHE A 141 10.31 6.09 1.85
N GLU A 142 10.99 5.06 2.35
CA GLU A 142 12.19 4.50 1.71
C GLU A 142 11.89 3.98 0.28
N LEU A 143 10.86 3.15 0.13
CA LEU A 143 10.55 2.58 -1.18
C LEU A 143 9.93 3.61 -2.14
N ALA A 144 9.13 4.55 -1.64
CA ALA A 144 8.53 5.60 -2.45
C ALA A 144 9.62 6.50 -3.06
N GLU A 145 10.61 6.91 -2.26
CA GLU A 145 11.76 7.66 -2.75
C GLU A 145 12.60 6.83 -3.73
N LYS A 146 12.94 5.59 -3.37
CA LYS A 146 13.76 4.70 -4.21
C LYS A 146 13.14 4.44 -5.59
N LEU A 147 11.82 4.29 -5.65
CA LEU A 147 11.10 3.85 -6.85
C LEU A 147 10.38 4.98 -7.59
N ASP A 148 10.56 6.23 -7.14
CA ASP A 148 9.88 7.40 -7.70
C ASP A 148 8.36 7.20 -7.75
N VAL A 149 7.77 6.88 -6.60
CA VAL A 149 6.33 6.63 -6.46
C VAL A 149 5.69 7.68 -5.56
N GLN A 150 4.69 8.38 -6.07
CA GLN A 150 3.86 9.27 -5.25
C GLN A 150 2.81 8.45 -4.50
N VAL A 151 2.85 8.47 -3.17
CA VAL A 151 1.91 7.72 -2.33
C VAL A 151 0.86 8.66 -1.74
N PHE A 152 -0.42 8.33 -1.94
CA PHE A 152 -1.54 8.92 -1.22
C PHE A 152 -2.16 7.86 -0.31
N ALA A 153 -2.31 8.19 0.97
CA ALA A 153 -2.85 7.28 1.96
C ALA A 153 -3.96 7.97 2.75
N THR A 154 -5.08 7.30 2.95
CA THR A 154 -6.15 7.74 3.86
C THR A 154 -6.04 7.01 5.20
N THR A 155 -6.47 7.65 6.26
CA THR A 155 -6.54 7.09 7.61
C THR A 155 -7.63 7.81 8.40
N HIS A 156 -8.28 7.09 9.30
CA HIS A 156 -9.11 7.67 10.35
C HIS A 156 -8.49 7.46 11.74
N SER A 157 -7.36 6.77 11.81
CA SER A 157 -6.64 6.43 13.03
C SER A 157 -5.68 7.53 13.46
N ARG A 158 -5.90 8.05 14.69
CA ARG A 158 -4.98 8.98 15.35
C ARG A 158 -3.60 8.37 15.60
N ASP A 159 -3.53 7.07 15.88
CA ASP A 159 -2.26 6.36 16.08
C ASP A 159 -1.46 6.28 14.77
N CYS A 160 -2.17 6.05 13.65
CA CYS A 160 -1.56 6.05 12.33
C CYS A 160 -0.99 7.42 11.97
N VAL A 161 -1.75 8.50 12.23
CA VAL A 161 -1.28 9.89 12.04
C VAL A 161 -0.09 10.20 12.95
N ASN A 162 -0.11 9.73 14.20
CA ASN A 162 1.00 9.92 15.14
C ASN A 162 2.28 9.21 14.66
N ASN A 163 2.16 7.96 14.22
CA ASN A 163 3.29 7.21 13.67
C ASN A 163 3.80 7.82 12.35
N PHE A 164 2.90 8.33 11.50
CA PHE A 164 3.29 9.10 10.32
C PHE A 164 4.09 10.35 10.70
N SER A 165 3.61 11.15 11.67
CA SER A 165 4.27 12.40 12.10
C SER A 165 5.70 12.14 12.60
N LYS A 166 5.92 11.06 13.36
CA LYS A 166 7.27 10.68 13.82
C LYS A 166 8.23 10.43 12.66
N VAL A 167 7.80 9.69 11.64
CA VAL A 167 8.63 9.36 10.48
C VAL A 167 8.80 10.57 9.57
N TRP A 168 7.73 11.35 9.37
CA TRP A 168 7.75 12.52 8.51
C TRP A 168 8.63 13.64 9.09
N LYS A 169 8.71 13.79 10.41
CA LYS A 169 9.63 14.75 11.06
C LYS A 169 11.09 14.53 10.65
N ASP A 170 11.51 13.28 10.52
CA ASP A 170 12.86 12.92 10.04
C ASP A 170 13.03 13.10 8.52
N ASN A 171 11.93 13.29 7.78
CA ASN A 171 11.87 13.35 6.32
C ASN A 171 10.99 14.52 5.83
N ALA A 172 11.13 15.70 6.45
CA ALA A 172 10.15 16.80 6.35
C ALA A 172 9.81 17.23 4.90
N GLY A 173 10.76 17.11 3.96
CA GLY A 173 10.57 17.45 2.54
C GLY A 173 9.90 16.38 1.68
N GLN A 174 9.59 15.20 2.23
CA GLN A 174 9.12 14.03 1.49
C GLN A 174 7.67 13.64 1.82
N GLY A 175 6.95 14.46 2.57
CA GLY A 175 5.58 14.17 2.99
C GLY A 175 4.72 15.42 3.12
N ALA A 176 3.42 15.20 3.24
CA ALA A 176 2.43 16.21 3.55
C ALA A 176 1.27 15.56 4.31
N PHE A 177 0.61 16.32 5.19
CA PHE A 177 -0.62 15.88 5.85
C PHE A 177 -1.75 16.87 5.57
N VAL A 178 -2.87 16.31 5.11
CA VAL A 178 -4.06 17.06 4.73
C VAL A 178 -5.25 16.46 5.46
N ARG A 179 -5.94 17.28 6.26
CA ARG A 179 -7.16 16.91 6.95
C ARG A 179 -8.37 17.46 6.20
N ILE A 180 -9.31 16.57 5.90
CA ILE A 180 -10.59 16.93 5.26
C ILE A 180 -11.64 17.03 6.37
N VAL A 181 -12.24 18.20 6.54
CA VAL A 181 -13.26 18.46 7.55
C VAL A 181 -14.57 18.93 6.92
N ARG A 182 -15.69 18.71 7.61
CA ARG A 182 -17.00 19.22 7.20
C ARG A 182 -17.43 20.36 8.13
N GLU A 183 -17.52 21.56 7.60
CA GLU A 183 -17.92 22.78 8.33
C GLU A 183 -19.15 23.39 7.65
N HIS A 184 -20.27 23.53 8.38
CA HIS A 184 -21.51 24.14 7.88
C HIS A 184 -21.96 23.61 6.49
N ASP A 185 -22.01 22.29 6.33
CA ASP A 185 -22.33 21.59 5.07
C ASP A 185 -21.37 21.81 3.89
N LYS A 186 -20.19 22.36 4.15
CA LYS A 186 -19.11 22.47 3.17
C LYS A 186 -17.92 21.61 3.56
N THR A 187 -17.27 21.03 2.56
CA THR A 187 -15.97 20.38 2.73
C THR A 187 -14.89 21.46 2.79
N ALA A 188 -14.10 21.47 3.85
CA ALA A 188 -12.92 22.30 4.00
C ALA A 188 -11.67 21.42 4.15
N ILE A 189 -10.53 21.99 3.77
CA ILE A 189 -9.23 21.31 3.77
C ILE A 189 -8.31 22.08 4.72
N LYS A 190 -7.64 21.36 5.61
CA LYS A 190 -6.61 21.91 6.51
C LYS A 190 -5.29 21.21 6.21
N GLU A 191 -4.32 21.99 5.77
CA GLU A 191 -2.96 21.51 5.53
C GLU A 191 -2.12 21.70 6.78
N TYR A 192 -1.23 20.75 7.05
CA TYR A 192 -0.28 20.80 8.14
C TYR A 192 1.12 20.67 7.58
N ASP A 193 2.08 21.38 8.15
CA ASP A 193 3.49 21.02 8.04
C ASP A 193 3.88 20.02 9.14
N ALA A 194 5.09 19.45 9.06
CA ALA A 194 5.54 18.42 9.99
C ALA A 194 5.55 18.91 11.45
N GLN A 195 5.96 20.15 11.70
CA GLN A 195 6.06 20.71 13.05
C GLN A 195 4.67 21.00 13.62
N LEU A 196 3.81 21.67 12.84
CA LEU A 196 2.43 21.97 13.24
C LEU A 196 1.64 20.71 13.52
N LEU A 197 1.85 19.64 12.74
CA LEU A 197 1.22 18.35 13.00
C LEU A 197 1.71 17.77 14.33
N THR A 198 3.02 17.72 14.57
CA THR A 198 3.58 17.23 15.85
C THR A 198 3.01 18.00 17.03
N ASP A 199 3.03 19.33 16.99
CA ASP A 199 2.53 20.19 18.08
C ASP A 199 1.03 19.94 18.34
N SER A 200 0.24 19.81 17.27
CA SER A 200 -1.20 19.54 17.36
C SER A 200 -1.50 18.17 17.98
N LEU A 201 -0.68 17.16 17.71
CA LEU A 201 -0.84 15.83 18.28
C LEU A 201 -0.43 15.79 19.76
N GLU A 202 0.56 16.58 20.19
CA GLU A 202 1.01 16.68 21.59
C GLU A 202 0.02 17.45 22.48
N MET A 203 -0.60 18.50 21.95
CA MET A 203 -1.59 19.32 22.66
C MET A 203 -2.96 18.66 22.83
N ASP A 204 -3.12 17.41 22.38
CA ASP A 204 -4.39 16.67 22.25
C ASP A 204 -5.53 17.46 21.59
N THR A 205 -5.18 18.44 20.75
CA THR A 205 -6.14 19.07 19.87
C THR A 205 -6.66 18.03 18.88
N GLU A 206 -7.97 18.01 18.63
CA GLU A 206 -8.58 17.00 17.77
C GLU A 206 -8.06 17.15 16.33
N VAL A 207 -7.15 16.26 15.92
CA VAL A 207 -6.54 16.21 14.56
C VAL A 207 -7.28 15.24 13.62
N ARG A 208 -8.44 14.71 14.03
CA ARG A 208 -9.25 13.72 13.29
C ARG A 208 -10.15 14.37 12.24
#